data_AF-R5BDX2-F1
#
_entry.id   AF-R5BDX2-F1
#
_cell.length_a   1.000
_cell.length_b   1.000
_cell.length_c   1.000
_cell.angle_alpha   90.00
_cell.angle_beta   90.00
_cell.angle_gamma   90.00
#
_symmetry.space_group_name_H-M   'P 1'
#
loop_
_entity.id
_entity.type
_entity.pdbx_description
1 polymer ?
#
loop_
_entity_poly.entity_id
_entity_poly.type
_entity_poly.pdbx_seq_one_letter_code
_entity_poly.pdbx_strand_id
1 'polypeptide(L)'
;MNQYLIILDTPDKNGESKRLASYWMDVHGFSWKELEEKAQKEYPGKIYLRDEDASIQAKLADGKYVWGGEEPVIPTPYVPTEAEKRKAKIQAIKAETDAANAPLQDRMLTALLQGNDTLAAQLRDQYQANNAAMIQKIKEV
;
A
#
# COMPACT_ATOMS: atom_id res chain seq x y z
N MET A 1 -20.69 -30.64 -12.84
CA MET A 1 -20.57 -29.19 -12.55
C MET A 1 -19.12 -28.83 -12.76
N ASN A 2 -18.83 -27.62 -13.24
CA ASN A 2 -17.45 -27.21 -13.47
C ASN A 2 -16.83 -26.79 -12.13
N GLN A 3 -15.67 -27.33 -11.79
CA GLN A 3 -14.97 -27.02 -10.55
C GLN A 3 -13.75 -26.14 -10.85
N TYR A 4 -13.52 -25.12 -10.04
CA TYR A 4 -12.43 -24.17 -10.23
C TYR A 4 -11.61 -24.00 -8.95
N LEU A 5 -10.30 -23.90 -9.10
CA LEU A 5 -9.44 -23.29 -8.11
C LEU A 5 -9.19 -21.83 -8.51
N ILE A 6 -9.70 -20.90 -7.72
CA ILE A 6 -9.57 -19.47 -7.95
C ILE A 6 -8.36 -18.96 -7.17
N ILE A 7 -7.48 -18.26 -7.87
CA ILE A 7 -6.31 -17.60 -7.26
C ILE A 7 -6.67 -16.14 -7.05
N LEU A 8 -6.64 -15.72 -5.79
CA LEU A 8 -6.95 -14.38 -5.36
C LEU A 8 -5.68 -13.65 -4.91
N ASP A 9 -5.62 -12.35 -5.18
CA ASP A 9 -4.55 -11.49 -4.70
C ASP A 9 -4.61 -11.34 -3.18
N THR A 10 -3.57 -10.74 -2.59
CA THR A 10 -3.61 -10.36 -1.18
C THR A 10 -4.77 -9.40 -0.92
N PRO A 11 -5.51 -9.54 0.20
CA PRO A 11 -6.60 -8.65 0.54
C PRO A 11 -6.14 -7.20 0.57
N ASP A 12 -6.98 -6.31 0.04
CA ASP A 12 -6.76 -4.88 0.14
C ASP A 12 -7.07 -4.37 1.56
N LYS A 13 -7.07 -3.05 1.73
CA LYS A 13 -7.33 -2.42 3.03
C LYS A 13 -8.75 -2.63 3.55
N ASN A 14 -9.69 -3.02 2.70
CA ASN A 14 -11.05 -3.39 3.07
C ASN A 14 -11.20 -4.89 3.34
N GLY A 15 -10.13 -5.68 3.17
CA GLY A 15 -10.17 -7.13 3.26
C GLY A 15 -10.64 -7.81 1.98
N GLU A 16 -10.77 -7.07 0.87
CA GLU A 16 -11.28 -7.56 -0.40
C GLU A 16 -10.15 -8.06 -1.29
N SER A 17 -10.34 -9.22 -1.94
CA SER A 17 -9.28 -9.84 -2.76
C SER A 17 -9.69 -9.90 -4.24
N LYS A 18 -8.81 -9.43 -5.13
CA LYS A 18 -9.06 -9.46 -6.58
C LYS A 18 -8.71 -10.83 -7.15
N ARG A 19 -9.49 -11.28 -8.13
CA ARG A 19 -9.14 -12.49 -8.90
C ARG A 19 -7.92 -12.24 -9.78
N LEU A 20 -6.90 -13.07 -9.62
CA LEU A 20 -5.71 -13.10 -10.48
C LEU A 20 -5.88 -14.11 -11.61
N ALA A 21 -6.25 -15.34 -11.24
CA ALA A 21 -6.38 -16.44 -12.17
C ALA A 21 -7.42 -17.45 -11.68
N SER A 22 -7.80 -18.38 -12.55
CA SER A 22 -8.70 -19.48 -12.20
C SER A 22 -8.29 -20.71 -12.96
N TYR A 23 -8.12 -21.82 -12.26
CA TYR A 23 -7.80 -23.12 -12.84
C TYR A 23 -9.04 -23.99 -12.85
N TRP A 24 -9.45 -24.41 -14.04
CA TRP A 24 -10.53 -25.36 -14.22
C TRP A 24 -10.04 -26.79 -13.97
N MET A 25 -10.71 -27.52 -13.08
CA MET A 25 -10.59 -28.97 -12.92
C MET A 25 -10.82 -29.68 -14.26
N ASP A 26 -10.14 -30.80 -14.49
CA ASP A 26 -10.12 -31.59 -15.72
C ASP A 26 -9.39 -30.93 -16.92
N VAL A 27 -9.05 -29.64 -16.82
CA VAL A 27 -8.23 -28.94 -17.83
C VAL A 27 -6.84 -28.61 -17.31
N HIS A 28 -6.76 -28.09 -16.09
CA HIS A 28 -5.51 -27.62 -15.48
C HIS A 28 -4.91 -28.62 -14.49
N GLY A 29 -5.68 -29.65 -14.10
CA GLY A 29 -5.34 -30.72 -13.18
C GLY A 29 -6.57 -31.60 -12.94
N PHE A 30 -6.36 -32.82 -12.48
CA PHE A 30 -7.41 -33.83 -12.25
C PHE A 30 -7.76 -34.00 -10.76
N SER A 31 -7.12 -33.22 -9.88
CA SER A 31 -7.44 -33.20 -8.46
C SER A 31 -7.18 -31.82 -7.84
N TRP A 32 -7.84 -31.55 -6.70
CA TRP A 32 -7.61 -30.33 -5.93
C TRP A 32 -6.14 -30.14 -5.53
N LYS A 33 -5.48 -31.23 -5.16
CA LYS A 33 -4.07 -31.22 -4.76
C LYS A 33 -3.18 -30.77 -5.92
N GLU A 34 -3.39 -31.29 -7.12
CA GLU A 34 -2.62 -30.88 -8.30
C GLU A 34 -2.84 -29.41 -8.65
N LEU A 35 -4.09 -28.93 -8.58
CA LEU A 35 -4.40 -27.54 -8.83
C LEU A 35 -3.75 -26.61 -7.78
N GLU A 36 -3.77 -27.00 -6.51
CA GLU A 36 -3.17 -26.24 -5.42
C GLU A 36 -1.65 -26.21 -5.51
N GLU A 37 -1.00 -27.34 -5.79
CA GLU A 37 0.45 -27.41 -6.01
C GLU A 37 0.87 -26.52 -7.19
N LYS A 38 0.10 -26.54 -8.28
CA LYS A 38 0.31 -25.65 -9.43
C LYS A 38 0.13 -24.18 -9.05
N ALA A 39 -0.94 -23.86 -8.32
CA ALA A 39 -1.22 -22.50 -7.88
C ALA A 39 -0.15 -21.98 -6.90
N GLN A 40 0.35 -22.83 -6.00
CA GLN A 40 1.45 -22.48 -5.09
C GLN A 40 2.77 -22.23 -5.80
N LYS A 41 3.03 -22.97 -6.88
CA LYS A 41 4.24 -22.79 -7.69
C LYS A 41 4.19 -21.50 -8.52
N GLU A 42 3.05 -21.21 -9.14
CA GLU A 42 2.90 -20.05 -10.03
C GLU A 42 2.56 -18.75 -9.30
N TYR A 43 1.81 -18.85 -8.20
CA TYR A 43 1.31 -17.73 -7.39
C TYR A 43 1.63 -17.91 -5.90
N PRO A 44 2.91 -18.01 -5.51
CA PRO A 44 3.29 -18.25 -4.12
C PRO A 44 2.75 -17.16 -3.18
N GLY A 45 2.22 -17.58 -2.03
CA GLY A 45 1.70 -16.67 -0.99
C GLY A 45 0.36 -16.01 -1.33
N LYS A 46 -0.34 -16.46 -2.37
CA LYS A 46 -1.70 -16.02 -2.72
C LYS A 46 -2.77 -16.86 -2.03
N ILE A 47 -4.00 -16.37 -2.08
CA ILE A 47 -5.16 -17.07 -1.52
C ILE A 47 -5.72 -18.00 -2.59
N TYR A 48 -5.98 -19.26 -2.22
CA TYR A 48 -6.58 -20.25 -3.10
C TYR A 48 -7.98 -20.59 -2.60
N LEU A 49 -8.96 -20.37 -3.45
CA LEU A 49 -10.36 -20.60 -3.15
C LEU A 49 -10.89 -21.72 -4.05
N ARG A 50 -11.47 -22.75 -3.43
CA ARG A 50 -12.13 -23.83 -4.16
C ARG A 50 -13.57 -23.44 -4.45
N ASP A 51 -13.94 -23.56 -5.71
CA ASP A 51 -15.27 -23.29 -6.22
C ASP A 51 -15.80 -24.57 -6.86
N GLU A 52 -16.73 -25.24 -6.19
CA GLU A 52 -17.20 -26.58 -6.59
C GLU A 52 -18.31 -26.54 -7.64
N ASP A 53 -18.95 -25.38 -7.84
CA ASP A 53 -20.12 -25.23 -8.71
C ASP A 53 -19.95 -24.14 -9.79
N ALA A 54 -18.79 -23.50 -9.85
CA ALA A 54 -18.44 -22.38 -10.74
C ALA A 54 -19.18 -21.07 -10.44
N SER A 55 -19.98 -21.00 -9.37
CA SER A 55 -20.78 -19.81 -9.05
C SER A 55 -19.91 -18.61 -8.67
N ILE A 56 -18.78 -18.87 -8.02
CA ILE A 56 -17.84 -17.84 -7.57
C ILE A 56 -17.00 -17.36 -8.76
N GLN A 57 -16.47 -18.29 -9.56
CA GLN A 57 -15.66 -18.00 -10.74
C GLN A 57 -16.46 -17.17 -11.75
N ALA A 58 -17.73 -17.50 -11.99
CA ALA A 58 -18.58 -16.77 -12.91
C ALA A 58 -18.74 -15.29 -12.50
N LYS A 59 -18.95 -15.02 -11.21
CA LYS A 59 -19.06 -13.65 -10.69
C LYS A 59 -17.74 -12.89 -10.76
N LEU A 60 -16.64 -13.51 -10.33
CA LEU A 60 -15.32 -12.86 -10.31
C LEU A 60 -14.71 -12.69 -11.71
N ALA A 61 -15.15 -13.48 -12.71
CA ALA A 61 -14.72 -13.32 -14.10
C ALA A 61 -15.27 -12.05 -14.76
N ASP A 62 -16.40 -11.51 -14.31
CA ASP A 62 -16.99 -10.25 -14.81
C ASP A 62 -16.10 -9.03 -14.50
N GLY A 63 -15.13 -9.15 -13.59
CA GLY A 63 -14.21 -8.08 -13.22
C GLY A 63 -14.84 -6.94 -12.42
N LYS A 64 -16.17 -6.93 -12.27
CA LYS A 64 -16.93 -6.01 -11.41
C LYS A 64 -16.94 -6.41 -9.95
N TYR A 65 -16.66 -7.68 -9.65
CA TYR A 65 -16.73 -8.25 -8.31
C TYR A 65 -15.34 -8.62 -7.80
N VAL A 66 -15.17 -8.50 -6.49
CA VAL A 66 -14.00 -8.95 -5.72
C VAL A 66 -14.45 -9.93 -4.65
N TRP A 67 -13.52 -10.73 -4.15
CA TRP A 67 -13.82 -11.67 -3.08
C TRP A 67 -13.88 -10.96 -1.73
N GLY A 68 -15.03 -10.99 -1.06
CA GLY A 68 -15.24 -10.37 0.25
C GLY A 68 -14.95 -11.27 1.45
N GLY A 69 -14.42 -12.47 1.24
CA GLY A 69 -14.12 -13.44 2.30
C GLY A 69 -15.11 -14.62 2.35
N GLU A 70 -16.41 -14.33 2.28
CA GLU A 70 -17.48 -15.34 2.25
C GLU A 70 -18.18 -15.43 0.88
N GLU A 71 -18.37 -14.29 0.21
CA GLU A 71 -19.00 -14.22 -1.10
C GLU A 71 -18.41 -13.11 -1.99
N PRO A 72 -18.65 -13.13 -3.32
CA PRO A 72 -18.25 -12.05 -4.20
C PRO A 72 -19.06 -10.78 -3.96
N VAL A 73 -18.37 -9.65 -3.76
CA VAL A 73 -18.96 -8.33 -3.48
C VAL A 73 -18.52 -7.30 -4.53
N ILE A 74 -19.23 -6.18 -4.62
CA ILE A 74 -18.78 -5.04 -5.43
C ILE A 74 -17.65 -4.34 -4.65
N PRO A 75 -16.50 -4.05 -5.27
CA PRO A 75 -15.36 -3.50 -4.56
C PRO A 75 -15.71 -2.18 -3.89
N THR A 76 -15.48 -2.10 -2.59
CA THR A 76 -15.78 -0.90 -1.82
C THR A 76 -14.70 0.14 -2.05
N PRO A 77 -15.05 1.41 -2.36
CA PRO A 77 -14.05 2.47 -2.41
C PRO A 77 -13.38 2.61 -1.05
N TYR A 78 -12.08 2.40 -1.00
CA TYR A 78 -11.32 2.57 0.23
C TYR A 78 -11.33 4.04 0.67
N VAL A 79 -11.90 4.27 1.86
CA VAL A 79 -11.88 5.58 2.52
C VAL A 79 -10.79 5.55 3.59
N PRO A 80 -9.74 6.39 3.49
CA PRO A 80 -8.71 6.46 4.52
C PRO A 80 -9.32 6.75 5.89
N THR A 81 -8.89 6.00 6.90
CA THR A 81 -9.29 6.25 8.29
C THR A 81 -8.81 7.63 8.74
N GLU A 82 -9.46 8.22 9.76
CA GLU A 82 -8.99 9.49 10.33
C GLU A 82 -7.54 9.39 10.83
N ALA A 83 -7.13 8.22 11.34
CA ALA A 83 -5.74 7.96 11.73
C ALA A 83 -4.77 8.01 10.53
N GLU A 84 -5.15 7.46 9.39
CA GLU A 84 -4.33 7.49 8.17
C GLU A 84 -4.27 8.89 7.55
N LYS A 85 -5.39 9.63 7.57
CA LYS A 85 -5.40 11.05 7.18
C LYS A 85 -4.48 11.86 8.08
N ARG A 86 -4.52 11.63 9.39
CA ARG A 86 -3.64 12.27 10.37
C ARG A 86 -2.18 11.97 10.08
N LYS A 87 -1.83 10.69 9.87
CA LYS A 87 -0.47 10.26 9.50
C LYS A 87 0.00 10.92 8.20
N ALA A 88 -0.86 10.97 7.18
CA ALA A 88 -0.54 11.61 5.90
C ALA A 88 -0.29 13.12 6.06
N LYS A 89 -1.12 13.83 6.85
CA LYS A 89 -0.90 15.25 7.18
C LYS A 89 0.44 15.47 7.89
N ILE A 90 0.77 14.63 8.87
CA ILE A 90 2.05 14.69 9.59
C ILE A 90 3.22 14.48 8.62
N GLN A 91 3.11 13.50 7.71
CA GLN A 91 4.15 13.25 6.70
C GLN A 91 4.30 14.42 5.73
N ALA A 92 3.20 15.05 5.30
CA ALA A 92 3.23 16.24 4.45
C ALA A 92 3.94 17.41 5.14
N ILE A 93 3.59 17.68 6.41
CA ILE A 93 4.25 18.73 7.21
C ILE A 93 5.76 18.47 7.35
N LYS A 94 6.16 17.22 7.55
CA LYS A 94 7.59 16.83 7.58
C LYS A 94 8.26 17.06 6.23
N ALA A 95 7.65 16.58 5.14
CA ALA A 95 8.21 16.73 3.79
C ALA A 95 8.36 18.20 3.37
N GLU A 96 7.38 19.06 3.70
CA GLU A 96 7.48 20.51 3.48
C GLU A 96 8.64 21.13 4.26
N THR A 97 8.82 20.72 5.52
CA THR A 97 9.90 21.21 6.37
C THR A 97 11.27 20.75 5.87
N ASP A 98 11.37 19.47 5.48
CA ASP A 98 12.60 18.89 4.92
C ASP A 98 12.99 19.59 3.61
N ALA A 99 12.01 19.88 2.74
CA ALA A 99 12.23 20.63 1.50
C ALA A 99 12.71 22.07 1.77
N ALA A 100 12.17 22.74 2.79
CA ALA A 100 12.62 24.07 3.20
C ALA A 100 14.03 24.04 3.82
N ASN A 101 14.39 22.95 4.48
CA ASN A 101 15.66 22.77 5.18
C ASN A 101 16.80 22.31 4.28
N ALA A 102 16.54 21.56 3.21
CA ALA A 102 17.55 21.07 2.27
C ALA A 102 18.50 22.18 1.77
N PRO A 103 18.03 23.32 1.23
CA PRO A 103 18.92 24.40 0.79
C PRO A 103 19.64 25.11 1.96
N LEU A 104 19.08 25.07 3.18
CA LEU A 104 19.74 25.62 4.36
C LEU A 104 20.94 24.76 4.77
N GLN A 105 20.82 23.44 4.69
CA GLN A 105 21.92 22.52 4.98
C GLN A 105 23.09 22.72 4.01
N ASP A 106 22.82 22.84 2.71
CA ASP A 106 23.84 23.09 1.69
C ASP A 106 24.55 24.44 1.88
N ARG A 107 23.77 25.49 2.17
CA ARG A 107 24.30 26.82 2.45
C ARG A 107 25.09 26.87 3.76
N MET A 108 24.66 26.13 4.78
CA MET A 108 25.35 26.06 6.06
C MET A 108 26.70 25.35 5.90
N LEU A 109 26.73 24.23 5.16
CA LEU A 109 27.98 23.54 4.82
C LEU A 109 28.94 24.46 4.06
N THR A 110 28.42 25.18 3.06
CA THR A 110 29.21 26.15 2.28
C THR A 110 29.77 27.27 3.17
N ALA A 111 28.98 27.82 4.08
CA ALA A 111 29.42 28.86 5.00
C ALA A 111 30.52 28.37 5.95
N LEU A 112 30.40 27.15 6.47
CA LEU A 112 31.43 26.52 7.31
C LEU A 112 32.74 26.30 6.53
N LEU A 113 32.67 25.82 5.28
CA LEU A 113 33.85 25.64 4.43
C LEU A 113 34.55 26.96 4.09
N GLN A 114 33.80 28.07 4.07
CA GLN A 114 34.32 29.42 3.85
C GLN A 114 34.83 30.10 5.13
N GLY A 115 34.72 29.44 6.29
CA GLY A 115 35.06 30.03 7.60
C GLY A 115 34.12 31.16 8.02
N ASN A 116 32.91 31.23 7.46
CA ASN A 116 31.90 32.23 7.80
C ASN A 116 30.98 31.72 8.92
N ASP A 117 31.51 31.69 10.13
CA ASP A 117 30.80 31.17 11.31
C ASP A 117 29.52 31.95 11.64
N THR A 118 29.48 33.25 11.33
CA THR A 118 28.29 34.09 11.54
C THR A 118 27.13 33.66 10.64
N LEU A 119 27.39 33.45 9.34
CA LEU A 119 26.38 32.97 8.40
C LEU A 119 25.96 31.53 8.72
N ALA A 120 26.90 30.67 9.10
CA ALA A 120 26.60 29.30 9.51
C ALA A 120 25.68 29.27 10.75
N ALA A 121 25.94 30.13 11.76
CA ALA A 121 25.09 30.25 12.94
C ALA A 121 23.65 30.68 12.59
N GLN A 122 23.50 31.71 11.74
CA GLN A 122 22.18 32.19 11.30
C GLN A 122 21.38 31.11 10.56
N LEU A 123 22.02 30.36 9.66
CA LEU A 123 21.37 29.28 8.91
C LEU A 123 20.97 28.11 9.82
N ARG A 124 21.81 27.80 10.82
CA ARG A 124 21.50 26.79 11.83
C ARG A 124 20.30 27.19 12.69
N ASP A 125 20.21 28.45 13.10
CA ASP A 125 19.09 28.94 13.90
C ASP A 125 17.79 28.93 13.07
N GLN A 126 17.86 29.26 11.77
CA GLN A 126 16.72 29.14 10.85
C GLN A 126 16.27 27.68 10.67
N TYR A 127 17.21 26.73 10.54
CA TYR A 127 16.91 25.30 10.50
C TYR A 127 16.21 24.81 11.78
N GLN A 128 16.66 25.26 12.95
CA GLN A 128 16.03 24.93 14.23
C GLN A 128 14.63 25.55 14.35
N ALA A 129 14.45 26.80 13.89
CA ALA A 129 13.14 27.45 13.87
C ALA A 129 12.13 26.71 12.98
N ASN A 130 12.56 26.28 11.79
CA ASN A 130 11.73 25.45 10.89
C ASN A 130 11.29 24.15 11.56
N ASN A 131 12.20 23.47 12.26
CA ASN A 131 11.89 22.23 12.98
C ASN A 131 10.96 22.46 14.19
N ALA A 132 11.11 23.57 14.89
CA ALA A 132 10.20 23.94 15.97
C ALA A 132 8.77 24.21 15.44
N ALA A 133 8.66 24.94 14.33
CA ALA A 133 7.40 25.20 13.65
C ALA A 133 6.76 23.90 13.13
N MET A 134 7.55 22.97 12.58
CA MET A 134 7.09 21.65 12.18
C MET A 134 6.48 20.88 13.35
N ILE A 135 7.14 20.88 14.52
CA ILE A 135 6.64 20.19 15.72
C ILE A 135 5.31 20.81 16.18
N GLN A 136 5.17 22.15 16.13
CA GLN A 136 3.91 22.82 16.46
C GLN A 136 2.79 22.41 15.49
N LYS A 137 3.03 22.49 14.18
CA LYS A 137 2.08 22.05 13.16
C LYS A 137 1.66 20.59 13.33
N ILE A 138 2.59 19.71 13.71
CA ILE A 138 2.29 18.29 13.97
C ILE A 138 1.40 18.11 15.22
N LYS A 139 1.57 18.94 16.26
CA LYS A 139 0.73 18.87 17.47
C LYS A 139 -0.71 19.32 17.23
N GLU A 140 -0.92 20.17 16.23
CA GLU A 140 -2.24 20.70 15.84
C GLU A 140 -3.03 19.74 14.91
N VAL A 141 -2.40 18.66 14.46
CA VAL A 141 -2.99 17.60 13.62
C VAL A 141 -3.53 16.45 14.47
#